data_AF-A0A660N2W5-F1
#
_entry.id   AF-A0A660N2W5-F1
#
_cell.length_a   1.000
_cell.length_b   1.000
_cell.length_c   1.000
_cell.angle_alpha   90.00
_cell.angle_beta   90.00
_cell.angle_gamma   90.00
#
_symmetry.space_group_name_H-M   'P 1'
#
loop_
_entity.id
_entity.type
_entity.pdbx_description
1 polymer ?
#
loop_
_entity_poly.entity_id
_entity_poly.type
_entity_poly.pdbx_seq_one_letter_code
_entity_poly.pdbx_strand_id
1 'polypeptide(L)'
;MNPIQNIGAKTIAFIQALGATVLFLLNILMLLPQSLFRMRLTVRQMYFSGVMSVLIIAVSGLFVGMVIGLQGYTQLAKFKSADVLGFMVAASLLRELGPVLAAILFASSAGGAMT
;
A
#
# COMPACT_ATOMS: atom_id res chain seq x y z
N MET A 1 -21.00 31.32 17.16
CA MET A 1 -19.76 30.54 17.30
C MET A 1 -18.85 30.95 16.15
N ASN A 2 -17.75 31.64 16.44
CA ASN A 2 -16.95 32.30 15.39
C ASN A 2 -16.20 31.24 14.54
N PRO A 3 -16.23 31.34 13.20
CA PRO A 3 -15.59 30.35 12.32
C PRO A 3 -14.09 30.21 12.58
N ILE A 4 -13.44 31.31 12.98
CA ILE A 4 -12.01 31.36 13.33
C ILE A 4 -11.70 30.48 14.56
N GLN A 5 -12.58 30.48 15.57
CA GLN A 5 -12.38 29.68 16.78
C GLN A 5 -12.52 28.18 16.48
N ASN A 6 -13.44 27.81 15.59
CA ASN A 6 -13.65 26.42 15.20
C ASN A 6 -12.47 25.88 14.35
N ILE A 7 -11.89 26.72 13.50
CA ILE A 7 -10.67 26.38 12.75
C ILE A 7 -9.48 26.23 13.70
N GLY A 8 -9.29 27.16 14.65
CA GLY A 8 -8.23 27.07 15.66
C GLY A 8 -8.32 25.80 16.50
N ALA A 9 -9.53 25.45 16.96
CA ALA A 9 -9.75 24.23 17.73
C ALA A 9 -9.44 22.95 16.92
N LYS A 10 -9.86 22.89 15.65
CA LYS A 10 -9.57 21.74 14.77
C LYS A 10 -8.08 21.58 14.48
N THR A 11 -7.36 22.67 14.22
CA THR A 11 -5.92 22.63 13.95
C THR A 11 -5.14 22.15 15.17
N ILE A 12 -5.48 22.65 16.38
CA ILE A 12 -4.83 22.23 17.62
C ILE A 12 -5.13 20.74 17.89
N ALA A 13 -6.38 20.30 17.71
CA ALA A 13 -6.76 18.90 17.87
C ALA A 13 -6.01 17.98 16.89
N PHE A 14 -5.82 18.41 15.64
CA PHE A 14 -5.05 17.66 14.64
C PHE A 14 -3.57 17.52 15.05
N ILE A 15 -2.94 18.60 15.51
CA ILE A 15 -1.55 18.58 15.97
C ILE A 15 -1.40 17.67 17.20
N GLN A 16 -2.36 17.71 18.13
CA GLN A 16 -2.37 16.85 19.30
C GLN A 16 -2.52 15.37 18.92
N ALA A 17 -3.43 15.03 18.00
CA ALA A 17 -3.59 13.67 17.52
C ALA A 17 -2.34 13.15 16.79
N LEU A 18 -1.70 13.99 15.99
CA LEU A 18 -0.46 13.65 15.30
C LEU A 18 0.68 13.43 16.30
N GLY A 19 0.82 14.32 17.30
CA GLY A 19 1.81 14.17 18.37
C GLY A 19 1.62 12.90 19.20
N ALA A 20 0.38 12.57 19.55
CA ALA A 20 0.05 11.33 20.26
C ALA A 20 0.42 10.08 19.43
N THR A 21 0.13 10.10 18.12
CA THR A 21 0.47 9.00 17.20
C THR A 21 1.98 8.82 17.06
N VAL A 22 2.74 9.91 16.95
CA VAL A 22 4.21 9.86 16.85
C VAL A 22 4.84 9.35 18.15
N LEU A 23 4.37 9.82 19.30
CA LEU A 23 4.86 9.33 20.60
C LEU A 23 4.51 7.85 20.82
N PHE A 24 3.32 7.42 20.41
CA PHE A 24 2.94 6.01 20.44
C PHE A 24 3.85 5.15 19.56
N LEU A 25 4.14 5.60 18.34
CA LEU A 25 5.04 4.92 17.42
C LEU A 25 6.47 4.83 17.97
N LEU A 26 7.00 5.90 18.57
CA LEU A 26 8.33 5.90 19.20
C LEU A 26 8.40 4.92 20.37
N ASN A 27 7.37 4.86 21.22
CA ASN A 27 7.31 3.88 22.30
C ASN A 27 7.34 2.44 21.75
N ILE A 28 6.54 2.13 20.72
CA ILE A 28 6.58 0.80 20.09
C ILE A 28 7.98 0.48 19.55
N LEU A 29 8.63 1.45 18.90
CA LEU A 29 9.93 1.26 18.27
C LEU A 29 11.04 0.98 19.31
N MET A 30 10.95 1.60 20.49
CA MET A 30 11.84 1.32 21.63
C MET A 30 11.63 -0.08 22.21
N LEU A 31 10.41 -0.63 22.19
CA LEU A 31 10.09 -1.97 22.67
C LEU A 31 10.24 -3.08 21.61
N LEU A 32 10.41 -2.69 20.34
CA LEU A 32 10.54 -3.59 19.19
C LEU A 32 11.66 -4.65 19.32
N PRO A 33 12.86 -4.35 19.87
CA PRO A 33 13.93 -5.34 20.01
C PRO A 33 13.51 -6.56 20.85
N GLN A 34 12.74 -6.36 21.92
CA GLN A 34 12.26 -7.44 22.79
C GLN A 34 11.17 -8.28 22.12
N SER A 35 10.36 -7.67 21.26
CA SER A 35 9.31 -8.34 20.49
C SER A 35 9.88 -9.25 19.39
N LEU A 36 10.98 -8.85 18.75
CA LEU A 36 11.67 -9.67 17.73
C LEU A 36 12.21 -11.00 18.27
N PHE A 37 12.55 -11.07 19.57
CA PHE A 37 12.91 -12.34 20.22
C PHE A 37 11.73 -13.30 20.37
N ARG A 38 10.47 -12.83 20.28
CA ARG A 38 9.26 -13.65 20.23
C ARG A 38 8.84 -13.93 18.78
N MET A 39 9.74 -14.57 18.01
CA MET A 39 9.51 -15.00 16.62
C MET A 39 8.13 -15.65 16.39
N ARG A 40 7.61 -16.42 17.34
CA ARG A 40 6.30 -17.08 17.22
C ARG A 40 5.12 -16.10 17.07
N LEU A 41 5.15 -14.95 17.76
CA LEU A 41 4.10 -13.93 17.60
C LEU A 41 4.27 -13.16 16.29
N THR A 42 5.51 -12.81 15.92
CA THR A 42 5.80 -12.10 14.67
C THR A 42 5.39 -12.92 13.44
N VAL A 43 5.68 -14.22 13.43
CA VAL A 43 5.26 -15.13 12.35
C VAL A 43 3.74 -15.24 12.26
N ARG A 44 3.04 -15.30 13.40
CA ARG A 44 1.57 -15.34 13.42
C ARG A 44 0.96 -14.06 12.85
N GLN A 45 1.52 -12.89 13.19
CA GLN A 45 1.05 -11.60 12.67
C GLN A 45 1.36 -11.45 11.17
N MET A 46 2.53 -11.90 10.74
CA MET A 46 2.91 -11.92 9.33
C MET A 46 2.01 -12.88 8.52
N TYR A 47 1.62 -14.02 9.08
CA TYR A 47 0.67 -14.92 8.43
C TYR A 47 -0.71 -14.27 8.30
N PHE A 48 -1.23 -13.68 9.38
CA PHE A 48 -2.55 -13.04 9.37
C PHE A 48 -2.60 -11.84 8.43
N SER A 49 -1.63 -10.93 8.49
CA SER A 49 -1.61 -9.72 7.66
C SER A 49 -1.11 -9.97 6.24
N GLY A 50 -0.09 -10.81 6.08
CA GLY A 50 0.53 -11.10 4.79
C GLY A 50 -0.28 -12.10 3.98
N VAL A 51 -0.44 -13.32 4.48
CA VAL A 51 -0.97 -14.45 3.69
C VAL A 51 -2.45 -14.26 3.32
N MET A 52 -3.26 -13.67 4.20
CA MET A 52 -4.65 -13.34 3.85
C MET A 52 -4.75 -12.31 2.72
N SER A 53 -3.78 -11.41 2.61
CA SER A 53 -3.77 -10.33 1.59
C SER A 53 -3.22 -10.80 0.24
N VAL A 54 -2.42 -11.87 0.20
CA VAL A 54 -1.80 -12.40 -1.03
C VAL A 54 -2.85 -12.74 -2.09
N LEU A 55 -3.98 -13.33 -1.68
CA LEU A 55 -5.02 -13.74 -2.61
C LEU A 55 -5.64 -12.53 -3.35
N ILE A 56 -5.90 -11.44 -2.62
CA ILE A 56 -6.47 -10.22 -3.20
C ILE A 56 -5.44 -9.58 -4.15
N ILE A 57 -4.18 -9.47 -3.73
CA ILE A 57 -3.10 -8.87 -4.55
C ILE A 57 -2.90 -9.68 -5.85
N ALA A 58 -2.89 -11.01 -5.78
CA ALA A 58 -2.71 -11.88 -6.94
C ALA A 58 -3.86 -11.74 -7.95
N VAL A 59 -5.11 -11.78 -7.49
CA VAL A 59 -6.29 -11.66 -8.35
C VAL A 59 -6.36 -10.26 -8.98
N SER A 60 -6.20 -9.20 -8.19
CA SER A 60 -6.21 -7.82 -8.69
C SER A 60 -5.05 -7.56 -9.67
N GLY A 61 -3.85 -8.04 -9.36
CA GLY A 61 -2.67 -7.91 -10.23
C GLY A 61 -2.87 -8.61 -11.58
N LEU A 62 -3.50 -9.79 -11.60
CA LEU A 62 -3.83 -10.51 -12.82
C LEU A 62 -4.80 -9.71 -13.70
N PHE A 63 -5.88 -9.19 -13.13
CA PHE A 63 -6.84 -8.37 -13.89
C PHE A 63 -6.20 -7.10 -14.44
N VAL A 64 -5.42 -6.38 -13.63
CA VAL A 64 -4.73 -5.16 -14.08
C VAL A 64 -3.72 -5.47 -15.18
N GLY A 65 -2.93 -6.54 -15.04
CA GLY A 65 -1.99 -6.98 -16.08
C GLY A 65 -2.68 -7.31 -17.40
N MET A 66 -3.82 -8.01 -17.36
CA MET A 66 -4.61 -8.33 -18.55
C MET A 66 -5.14 -7.07 -19.24
N VAL A 67 -5.62 -6.09 -18.48
CA VAL A 67 -6.12 -4.81 -18.99
C VAL A 67 -5.00 -4.01 -19.65
N ILE A 68 -3.83 -3.92 -19.01
CA ILE A 68 -2.66 -3.19 -19.55
C ILE A 68 -2.12 -3.88 -20.79
N GLY A 69 -2.07 -5.22 -20.81
CA GLY A 69 -1.62 -5.98 -21.98
C GLY A 69 -2.51 -5.72 -23.20
N LEU A 70 -3.84 -5.76 -23.02
CA LEU A 70 -4.78 -5.49 -24.09
C LEU A 70 -4.71 -4.03 -24.57
N GLN A 71 -4.70 -3.07 -23.65
CA GLN A 71 -4.61 -1.64 -24.00
C GLN A 71 -3.27 -1.30 -24.65
N GLY A 72 -2.17 -1.81 -24.10
CA GLY A 72 -0.82 -1.64 -24.64
C GLY A 72 -0.71 -2.17 -26.07
N TYR A 73 -1.29 -3.35 -26.34
CA TYR A 73 -1.37 -3.91 -27.69
C TYR A 73 -2.04 -2.96 -28.68
N THR A 74 -3.21 -2.43 -28.34
CA THR A 74 -3.94 -1.52 -29.25
C THR A 74 -3.20 -0.21 -29.53
N GLN A 75 -2.35 0.26 -28.60
CA GLN A 75 -1.59 1.49 -28.78
C GLN A 75 -0.32 1.26 -29.61
N LEU A 76 0.44 0.20 -29.35
CA LEU A 76 1.68 -0.08 -30.08
C LEU A 76 1.44 -0.69 -31.46
N ALA A 77 0.32 -1.37 -31.68
CA ALA A 77 -0.09 -1.83 -33.01
C ALA A 77 -0.21 -0.67 -34.01
N LYS A 78 -0.56 0.54 -33.55
CA LYS A 78 -0.63 1.75 -34.40
C LYS A 78 0.75 2.25 -34.83
N PHE A 79 1.80 1.95 -34.06
CA PHE A 79 3.17 2.37 -34.33
C PHE A 79 4.00 1.33 -35.10
N LYS A 80 3.42 0.17 -35.48
CA LYS A 80 4.12 -0.98 -36.11
C LYS A 80 5.32 -1.53 -35.30
N SER A 81 5.43 -1.19 -34.02
CA SER A 81 6.50 -1.62 -33.11
C SER A 81 6.01 -2.63 -32.08
N ALA A 82 5.40 -3.72 -32.53
CA ALA A 82 4.88 -4.77 -31.66
C ALA A 82 5.99 -5.48 -30.84
N ASP A 83 7.24 -5.46 -31.31
CA ASP A 83 8.38 -6.10 -30.64
C ASP A 83 8.77 -5.43 -29.31
N VAL A 84 8.49 -4.13 -29.13
CA VAL A 84 8.86 -3.38 -27.89
C VAL A 84 7.76 -3.49 -26.82
N LEU A 85 6.64 -4.13 -27.15
CA LEU A 85 5.46 -4.17 -26.29
C LEU A 85 5.69 -4.90 -24.98
N GLY A 86 6.37 -6.05 -25.04
CA GLY A 86 6.72 -6.82 -23.85
C GLY A 86 7.63 -6.04 -22.90
N PHE A 87 8.63 -5.33 -23.44
CA PHE A 87 9.54 -4.51 -22.64
C PHE A 87 8.83 -3.31 -22.00
N MET A 88 7.98 -2.60 -22.75
CA MET A 88 7.23 -1.44 -22.24
C MET A 88 6.27 -1.84 -21.11
N VAL A 89 5.52 -2.94 -21.30
CA VAL A 89 4.56 -3.43 -20.30
C VAL A 89 5.30 -3.92 -19.05
N ALA A 90 6.37 -4.69 -19.20
CA ALA A 90 7.18 -5.17 -18.08
C ALA A 90 7.81 -4.02 -17.29
N ALA A 91 8.38 -3.02 -17.98
CA ALA A 91 8.99 -1.86 -17.34
C ALA A 91 7.96 -1.00 -16.59
N SER A 92 6.78 -0.76 -17.18
CA SER A 92 5.71 0.02 -16.54
C SER A 92 5.15 -0.69 -15.29
N LEU A 93 4.95 -2.01 -15.36
CA LEU A 93 4.50 -2.80 -14.22
C LEU A 93 5.56 -2.86 -13.11
N LEU A 94 6.82 -3.11 -13.44
CA LEU A 94 7.86 -3.24 -12.41
C LEU A 94 8.18 -1.90 -11.73
N ARG A 95 8.12 -0.80 -12.47
CA ARG A 95 8.65 0.49 -12.00
C ARG A 95 7.58 1.43 -11.45
N GLU A 96 6.36 1.38 -11.99
CA GLU A 96 5.32 2.34 -11.61
C GLU A 96 4.13 1.64 -10.96
N LEU A 97 3.49 0.75 -11.70
CA LEU A 97 2.17 0.25 -11.32
C LEU A 97 2.23 -0.86 -10.26
N GLY A 98 3.22 -1.75 -10.33
CA GLY A 98 3.38 -2.88 -9.42
C GLY A 98 3.53 -2.45 -7.96
N PRO A 99 4.51 -1.59 -7.61
CA PRO A 99 4.69 -1.13 -6.24
C PRO A 99 3.49 -0.33 -5.71
N VAL A 100 2.91 0.54 -6.54
CA VAL A 100 1.79 1.40 -6.14
C VAL A 100 0.53 0.57 -5.89
N LEU A 101 0.17 -0.35 -6.80
CA LEU A 101 -1.02 -1.20 -6.65
C LEU A 101 -0.87 -2.15 -5.46
N ALA A 102 0.30 -2.76 -5.29
CA ALA A 102 0.56 -3.63 -4.15
C ALA A 102 0.43 -2.85 -2.82
N ALA A 103 0.96 -1.63 -2.73
CA ALA A 103 0.86 -0.79 -1.54
C ALA A 103 -0.59 -0.42 -1.19
N ILE A 104 -1.38 0.01 -2.18
CA ILE A 104 -2.79 0.40 -1.97
C ILE A 104 -3.63 -0.82 -1.56
N LEU A 105 -3.49 -1.94 -2.27
CA LEU A 105 -4.24 -3.17 -1.97
C LEU A 105 -3.86 -3.77 -0.61
N PHE A 106 -2.57 -3.72 -0.27
CA PHE A 106 -2.09 -4.14 1.04
C PHE A 106 -2.63 -3.22 2.14
N ALA A 107 -2.53 -1.90 1.99
CA ALA A 107 -3.07 -0.95 2.97
C ALA A 107 -4.58 -1.13 3.19
N SER A 108 -5.36 -1.39 2.13
CA SER A 108 -6.80 -1.60 2.23
C SER A 108 -7.17 -2.90 2.94
N SER A 109 -6.45 -3.99 2.70
CA SER A 109 -6.78 -5.32 3.25
C SER A 109 -6.18 -5.56 4.62
N ALA A 110 -4.89 -5.26 4.79
CA ALA A 110 -4.19 -5.40 6.06
C ALA A 110 -4.59 -4.30 7.05
N GLY A 111 -4.78 -3.06 6.59
CA GLY A 111 -5.20 -1.94 7.43
C GLY A 111 -6.57 -2.18 8.05
N GLY A 112 -7.55 -2.63 7.26
CA GLY A 112 -8.89 -2.96 7.75
C GLY A 112 -8.98 -4.18 8.67
N ALA A 113 -7.95 -5.03 8.68
CA ALA A 113 -7.86 -6.18 9.60
C ALA A 113 -7.13 -5.83 10.91
N MET A 114 -6.42 -4.71 10.96
CA MET A 114 -5.63 -4.26 12.12
C MET A 114 -6.35 -3.20 12.98
N THR A 115 -7.21 -2.38 12.37
CA THR A 115 -8.09 -1.41 13.07
C THR A 115 -9.39 -2.07 13.50
#